data_AF-V5FQV9-F1
#
_entry.id   AF-V5FQV9-F1
#
_cell.length_a   1.000
_cell.length_b   1.000
_cell.length_c   1.000
_cell.angle_alpha   90.00
_cell.angle_beta   90.00
_cell.angle_gamma   90.00
#
_symmetry.space_group_name_H-M   'P 1'
#
loop_
_entity.id
_entity.type
_entity.pdbx_description
1 polymer ?
#
loop_
_entity_poly.entity_id
_entity_poly.type
_entity_poly.pdbx_seq_one_letter_code
_entity_poly.pdbx_strand_id
1 'polypeptide(L)'
;DVRTGEEDESVLYCHRAKLFRIVGGEWKERGLGDVKILQRKDNGKLRVVMRREQVLKICLNHHLTKETEYIPKDEKSWLFHAADFSEGEIAHEQFCIRFKNLEVAQDFRKAVTDAVNNAGGGDKGTKDNACEEDADDEVVIISETKVTPEEEREATKLGLPPKFFSYRQLPDC
;
A
#
# COMPACT_ATOMS: atom_id res chain seq x y z
N ASP A 1 16.90 -15.44 -17.51
CA ASP A 1 16.60 -14.16 -16.85
C ASP A 1 15.13 -13.87 -16.78
N VAL A 2 14.66 -13.49 -15.60
CA VAL A 2 13.31 -12.95 -15.38
C VAL A 2 13.39 -11.44 -15.64
N ARG A 3 12.64 -10.95 -16.62
CA ARG A 3 12.54 -9.52 -16.92
C ARG A 3 11.30 -8.94 -16.24
N THR A 4 11.43 -7.79 -15.59
CA THR A 4 10.33 -7.11 -14.88
C THR A 4 9.56 -6.18 -15.81
N GLY A 5 10.18 -5.72 -16.90
CA GLY A 5 9.64 -4.68 -17.78
C GLY A 5 9.78 -3.27 -17.21
N GLU A 6 10.66 -3.09 -16.22
CA GLU A 6 10.98 -1.81 -15.53
C GLU A 6 12.46 -1.41 -15.75
N GLU A 7 13.22 -2.15 -16.56
CA GLU A 7 14.68 -2.00 -16.70
C GLU A 7 15.11 -0.67 -17.36
N ASP A 8 14.27 -0.15 -18.27
CA ASP A 8 14.50 1.09 -19.01
C ASP A 8 13.94 2.33 -18.30
N GLU A 9 13.60 2.21 -17.03
CA GLU A 9 12.98 3.26 -16.22
C GLU A 9 13.81 3.60 -14.97
N SER A 10 13.65 4.85 -14.52
CA SER A 10 14.18 5.34 -13.26
C SER A 10 13.05 5.37 -12.23
N VAL A 11 13.33 4.89 -11.02
CA VAL A 11 12.38 4.94 -9.90
C VAL A 11 12.46 6.32 -9.27
N LEU A 12 11.35 7.08 -9.29
CA LEU A 12 11.25 8.40 -8.67
C LEU A 12 10.66 8.34 -7.25
N TYR A 13 9.92 7.28 -6.95
CA TYR A 13 9.28 7.03 -5.66
C TYR A 13 9.03 5.52 -5.51
N CYS A 14 9.22 4.98 -4.32
CA CYS A 14 8.80 3.62 -3.96
C CYS A 14 8.43 3.56 -2.48
N HIS A 15 7.18 3.20 -2.15
CA HIS A 15 6.76 2.90 -0.78
C HIS A 15 5.61 1.90 -0.76
N ARG A 16 5.48 1.21 0.38
CA ARG A 16 4.38 0.29 0.65
C ARG A 16 3.04 1.02 0.76
N ALA A 17 2.03 0.50 0.06
CA ALA A 17 0.68 1.04 0.08
C ALA A 17 -0.36 -0.08 -0.05
N LYS A 18 -1.61 0.24 0.31
CA LYS A 18 -2.78 -0.59 0.04
C LYS A 18 -3.66 0.09 -0.99
N LEU A 19 -3.97 -0.61 -2.07
CA LEU A 19 -4.81 -0.14 -3.16
C LEU A 19 -6.20 -0.76 -3.06
N PHE A 20 -7.22 0.05 -3.28
CA PHE A 20 -8.62 -0.34 -3.36
C PHE A 20 -9.21 0.10 -4.70
N ARG A 21 -10.23 -0.63 -5.17
CA ARG A 21 -11.05 -0.25 -6.32
C ARG A 21 -12.53 -0.34 -5.99
N ILE A 22 -13.38 0.34 -6.76
CA ILE A 22 -14.84 0.21 -6.64
C ILE A 22 -15.32 -1.03 -7.40
N VAL A 23 -16.05 -1.92 -6.72
CA VAL A 23 -16.75 -3.05 -7.33
C VAL A 23 -18.16 -3.12 -6.77
N GLY A 24 -19.17 -2.96 -7.62
CA GLY A 24 -20.58 -3.01 -7.18
C GLY A 24 -20.96 -1.89 -6.21
N GLY A 25 -20.31 -0.73 -6.30
CA GLY A 25 -20.54 0.41 -5.41
C GLY A 25 -19.75 0.39 -4.09
N GLU A 26 -18.97 -0.67 -3.85
CA GLU A 26 -18.18 -0.81 -2.62
C GLU A 26 -16.67 -0.78 -2.90
N TRP A 27 -15.91 -0.21 -1.97
CA TRP A 27 -14.45 -0.26 -2.00
C TRP A 27 -13.95 -1.65 -1.62
N LYS A 28 -13.28 -2.34 -2.54
CA LYS A 28 -12.66 -3.64 -2.32
C LYS A 28 -11.14 -3.54 -2.46
N GLU A 29 -10.43 -4.28 -1.61
CA GLU A 29 -8.98 -4.36 -1.69
C GLU A 29 -8.56 -4.94 -3.05
N ARG A 30 -7.66 -4.23 -3.72
CA ARG A 30 -7.10 -4.58 -5.03
C ARG A 30 -5.69 -5.13 -4.91
N GLY A 31 -4.91 -4.67 -3.93
CA GLY A 31 -3.56 -5.16 -3.68
C GLY A 31 -2.89 -4.45 -2.51
N LEU A 32 -1.94 -5.15 -1.89
CA LEU A 32 -1.00 -4.64 -0.90
C LEU A 32 0.42 -4.86 -1.45
N GLY A 33 1.24 -3.83 -1.44
CA GLY A 33 2.62 -3.88 -1.93
C GLY A 33 3.21 -2.51 -2.24
N ASP A 34 4.34 -2.51 -2.92
CA ASP A 34 5.04 -1.26 -3.21
C ASP A 34 4.46 -0.56 -4.43
N VAL A 35 4.02 0.69 -4.23
CA VAL A 35 3.68 1.60 -5.33
C VAL A 35 4.92 2.35 -5.76
N LYS A 36 5.18 2.37 -7.07
CA LYS A 36 6.30 3.04 -7.70
C LYS A 36 5.84 4.12 -8.65
N ILE A 37 6.53 5.26 -8.66
CA ILE A 37 6.46 6.24 -9.75
C ILE A 37 7.70 6.02 -10.60
N LEU A 38 7.51 5.69 -11.86
CA LEU A 38 8.56 5.33 -12.81
C LEU A 38 8.63 6.35 -13.94
N GLN A 39 9.86 6.68 -14.36
CA GLN A 39 10.13 7.52 -15.50
C GLN A 39 10.96 6.79 -16.55
N ARG A 40 10.46 6.72 -17.78
CA ARG A 40 11.21 6.18 -18.92
C ARG A 40 12.46 7.00 -19.23
N LYS A 41 13.60 6.33 -19.33
CA LYS A 41 14.91 6.96 -19.59
C LYS A 41 15.02 7.57 -21.00
N ASP A 42 14.29 7.02 -21.97
CA ASP A 42 14.39 7.41 -23.39
C ASP A 42 13.52 8.62 -23.75
N ASN A 43 12.34 8.74 -23.14
CA ASN A 43 11.35 9.76 -23.51
C ASN A 43 10.73 10.51 -22.31
N GLY A 44 11.17 10.22 -21.09
CA GLY A 44 10.69 10.89 -19.88
C GLY A 44 9.23 10.59 -19.50
N LYS A 45 8.55 9.67 -20.19
CA LYS A 45 7.15 9.33 -19.88
C LYS A 45 7.06 8.72 -18.49
N LEU A 46 6.03 9.12 -17.77
CA LEU A 46 5.77 8.68 -16.41
C LEU A 46 4.68 7.62 -16.36
N ARG A 47 4.81 6.70 -15.41
CA ARG A 47 3.76 5.77 -15.03
C ARG A 47 3.80 5.47 -13.54
N VAL A 48 2.66 5.04 -13.01
CA VAL A 48 2.55 4.50 -11.66
C VAL A 48 2.31 3.00 -11.77
N VAL A 49 3.15 2.22 -11.10
CA VAL A 49 3.07 0.75 -11.10
C VAL A 49 3.02 0.26 -9.66
N MET A 50 2.18 -0.73 -9.38
CA MET A 50 2.14 -1.41 -8.10
C MET A 50 2.02 -2.91 -8.31
N ARG A 51 2.80 -3.69 -7.56
CA ARG A 51 2.73 -5.15 -7.55
C ARG A 51 2.30 -5.64 -6.18
N ARG A 52 1.50 -6.70 -6.15
CA ARG A 52 1.13 -7.37 -4.90
C ARG A 52 2.33 -8.09 -4.32
N GLU A 53 2.50 -7.99 -3.01
CA GLU A 53 3.46 -8.80 -2.28
C GLU A 53 3.18 -10.29 -2.44
N GLN A 54 4.21 -11.12 -2.24
CA GLN A 54 4.22 -12.58 -2.38
C GLN A 54 3.98 -13.09 -3.81
N VAL A 55 2.90 -12.66 -4.47
CA VAL A 55 2.50 -13.13 -5.81
C VAL A 55 3.11 -12.32 -6.95
N LEU A 56 3.63 -11.12 -6.67
CA LEU A 56 4.32 -10.21 -7.60
C LEU A 56 3.51 -9.83 -8.87
N LYS A 57 2.20 -10.10 -8.86
CA LYS A 57 1.25 -9.69 -9.91
C LYS A 57 1.00 -8.19 -9.84
N ILE A 58 0.96 -7.54 -11.00
CA ILE A 58 0.62 -6.12 -11.13
C ILE A 58 -0.83 -5.92 -10.68
N CYS A 59 -1.08 -4.91 -9.85
CA CYS A 59 -2.42 -4.51 -9.42
C CYS A 59 -2.77 -3.05 -9.74
N LEU A 60 -1.78 -2.28 -10.21
CA LEU A 60 -1.93 -0.93 -10.78
C LEU A 60 -0.83 -0.73 -11.82
N ASN A 61 -1.19 -0.20 -12.98
CA ASN A 61 -0.30 0.21 -14.05
C ASN A 61 -1.01 1.24 -14.93
N HIS A 62 -0.79 2.53 -14.66
CA HIS A 62 -1.37 3.61 -15.45
C HIS A 62 -0.35 4.69 -15.77
N HIS A 63 -0.57 5.41 -16.88
CA HIS A 63 0.24 6.56 -17.23
C HIS A 63 -0.02 7.73 -16.28
N LEU A 64 1.05 8.36 -15.80
CA LEU A 64 0.95 9.56 -14.98
C LEU A 64 1.08 10.79 -15.89
N THR A 65 -0.01 11.55 -16.03
CA THR A 65 -0.06 12.77 -16.84
C THR A 65 -0.42 13.98 -15.98
N LYS A 66 -0.38 15.18 -16.57
CA LYS A 66 -0.84 16.42 -15.92
C LYS A 66 -2.33 16.39 -15.59
N GLU A 67 -3.11 15.56 -16.27
CA GLU A 67 -4.55 15.40 -15.97
C GLU A 67 -4.82 14.38 -14.86
N THR A 68 -3.82 13.60 -14.42
CA THR A 68 -4.00 12.63 -13.34
C THR A 68 -4.16 13.36 -12.01
N GLU A 69 -5.39 13.41 -11.51
CA GLU A 69 -5.72 14.07 -10.25
C GLU A 69 -5.78 13.07 -9.09
N TYR A 70 -5.06 13.38 -8.01
CA TYR A 70 -5.15 12.67 -6.73
C TYR A 70 -5.85 13.56 -5.71
N ILE A 71 -7.07 13.18 -5.35
CA ILE A 71 -7.96 13.93 -4.46
C ILE A 71 -7.82 13.36 -3.05
N PRO A 72 -7.61 14.18 -2.01
CA PRO A 72 -7.50 13.67 -0.64
C PRO A 72 -8.81 13.04 -0.19
N LYS A 73 -8.74 11.85 0.41
CA LYS A 73 -9.89 11.17 1.03
C LYS A 73 -9.87 11.32 2.56
N ASP A 74 -8.71 11.05 3.14
CA ASP A 74 -8.38 11.16 4.55
C ASP A 74 -6.87 11.44 4.65
N GLU A 75 -6.34 11.59 5.87
CA GLU A 75 -4.92 11.94 6.10
C GLU A 75 -3.93 10.98 5.43
N LYS A 76 -4.33 9.72 5.19
CA LYS A 76 -3.44 8.66 4.70
C LYS A 76 -3.82 8.15 3.32
N SER A 77 -4.87 8.69 2.69
CA SER A 77 -5.42 8.09 1.47
C SER A 77 -5.80 9.11 0.39
N TRP A 78 -5.57 8.73 -0.87
CA TRP A 78 -5.89 9.52 -2.06
C TRP A 78 -6.82 8.75 -3.00
N LEU A 79 -7.83 9.44 -3.54
CA LEU A 79 -8.72 8.97 -4.60
C LEU A 79 -8.21 9.44 -5.95
N PHE A 80 -8.32 8.59 -6.97
CA PHE A 80 -7.98 8.96 -8.34
C PHE A 80 -8.70 8.07 -9.36
N HIS A 81 -8.79 8.55 -10.59
CA HIS A 81 -9.31 7.82 -11.74
C HIS A 81 -8.16 7.55 -12.71
N ALA A 82 -8.09 6.35 -13.25
CA ALA A 82 -7.03 5.99 -14.18
C ALA A 82 -7.50 5.02 -15.26
N ALA A 83 -6.91 5.13 -16.46
CA ALA A 83 -6.93 4.09 -17.47
C ALA A 83 -5.83 3.08 -17.13
N ASP A 84 -6.21 2.02 -16.42
CA ASP A 84 -5.32 1.02 -15.85
C ASP A 84 -5.11 -0.17 -16.79
N PHE A 85 -3.88 -0.69 -16.86
CA PHE A 85 -3.47 -1.84 -17.67
C PHE A 85 -2.91 -2.98 -16.79
N SER A 86 -3.40 -3.16 -15.56
CA SER A 86 -2.88 -4.21 -14.65
C SER A 86 -3.31 -5.63 -15.05
N GLU A 87 -4.40 -5.80 -15.80
CA GLU A 87 -4.93 -7.12 -16.22
C GLU A 87 -4.65 -7.47 -17.69
N GLY A 88 -3.84 -6.67 -18.38
CA GLY A 88 -3.51 -6.89 -19.81
C GLY A 88 -4.51 -6.28 -20.79
N GLU A 89 -5.52 -5.57 -20.29
CA GLU A 89 -6.44 -4.72 -21.04
C GLU A 89 -6.62 -3.37 -20.34
N ILE A 90 -7.00 -2.33 -21.09
CA ILE A 90 -7.22 -1.00 -20.53
C ILE A 90 -8.61 -0.95 -19.89
N ALA A 91 -8.67 -0.67 -18.59
CA ALA A 91 -9.90 -0.46 -17.84
C ALA A 91 -9.90 0.92 -17.16
N HIS A 92 -10.99 1.67 -17.29
CA HIS A 92 -11.17 2.92 -16.56
C HIS A 92 -11.75 2.62 -15.18
N GLU A 93 -10.91 2.71 -14.14
CA GLU A 93 -11.28 2.36 -12.76
C GLU A 93 -11.12 3.57 -11.82
N GLN A 94 -11.89 3.53 -10.73
CA GLN A 94 -11.75 4.44 -9.59
C GLN A 94 -10.96 3.74 -8.49
N PHE A 95 -9.88 4.39 -8.06
CA PHE A 95 -8.96 3.85 -7.07
C PHE A 95 -8.93 4.69 -5.80
N CYS A 96 -8.60 4.03 -4.70
CA CYS A 96 -8.17 4.65 -3.46
C CYS A 96 -6.84 4.01 -3.08
N ILE A 97 -5.79 4.80 -2.91
CA ILE A 97 -4.51 4.32 -2.40
C ILE A 97 -4.32 4.84 -0.97
N ARG A 98 -3.96 3.95 -0.05
CA ARG A 98 -3.75 4.25 1.37
C ARG A 98 -2.33 3.89 1.79
N PHE A 99 -1.71 4.79 2.54
CA PHE A 99 -0.37 4.64 3.10
C PHE A 99 -0.42 4.39 4.61
N LYS A 100 0.70 3.93 5.18
CA LYS A 100 0.83 3.59 6.60
C LYS A 100 0.61 4.80 7.51
N ASN A 101 1.19 5.94 7.15
CA ASN A 101 1.15 7.18 7.92
C ASN A 101 0.93 8.41 7.00
N LEU A 102 0.71 9.57 7.63
CA LEU A 102 0.48 10.84 6.94
C LEU A 102 1.71 11.28 6.14
N GLU A 103 2.91 11.08 6.70
CA GLU A 103 4.17 11.51 6.08
C GLU A 103 4.36 10.84 4.71
N VAL A 104 4.27 9.51 4.65
CA VAL A 104 4.38 8.75 3.39
C VAL A 104 3.28 9.12 2.40
N ALA A 105 2.06 9.40 2.88
CA ALA A 105 0.96 9.83 2.01
C ALA A 105 1.23 11.21 1.37
N GLN A 106 1.79 12.15 2.13
CA GLN A 106 2.17 13.47 1.62
C GLN A 106 3.40 13.38 0.70
N ASP A 107 4.36 12.53 1.02
CA ASP A 107 5.54 12.28 0.19
C ASP A 107 5.15 11.69 -1.17
N PHE A 108 4.18 10.76 -1.21
CA PHE A 108 3.62 10.28 -2.47
C PHE A 108 3.03 11.43 -3.30
N ARG A 109 2.19 12.28 -2.68
CA ARG A 109 1.56 13.39 -3.37
C ARG A 109 2.59 14.41 -3.89
N LYS A 110 3.62 14.68 -3.11
CA LYS A 110 4.75 15.53 -3.48
C LYS A 110 5.51 14.90 -4.66
N ALA A 111 5.84 13.62 -4.61
CA ALA A 111 6.54 12.92 -5.68
C ALA A 111 5.75 12.90 -6.99
N VAL A 112 4.42 12.70 -6.94
CA VAL A 112 3.54 12.85 -8.11
C VAL A 112 3.65 14.25 -8.70
N THR A 113 3.54 15.28 -7.86
CA THR A 113 3.58 16.69 -8.29
C THR A 113 4.94 17.05 -8.89
N ASP A 114 6.03 16.67 -8.23
CA ASP A 114 7.40 16.91 -8.67
C ASP A 114 7.67 16.19 -10.00
N ALA A 115 7.26 14.92 -10.13
CA ALA A 115 7.45 14.15 -11.36
C ALA A 115 6.72 14.80 -12.55
N VAL A 116 5.44 15.14 -12.37
CA VAL A 116 4.61 15.74 -13.43
C VAL A 116 5.11 17.14 -13.83
N ASN A 117 5.65 17.92 -12.89
CA ASN A 117 6.22 19.23 -13.17
C ASN A 117 7.57 19.15 -13.88
N ASN A 118 8.39 18.15 -13.55
CA ASN A 118 9.70 17.92 -14.15
C ASN A 118 9.66 17.10 -15.45
N ALA A 119 8.49 16.57 -15.83
CA ALA A 119 8.26 15.87 -17.09
C ALA A 119 8.47 16.82 -18.28
N GLY A 120 9.72 16.93 -18.73
CA GLY A 120 10.16 17.84 -19.79
C GLY A 120 11.62 18.31 -19.67
N GLY A 121 12.20 18.23 -18.47
CA GLY A 121 13.62 18.51 -18.23
C GLY A 121 14.39 17.22 -17.99
N GLY A 122 15.23 16.81 -18.93
CA GLY A 122 16.19 15.74 -18.70
C GLY A 122 17.26 16.20 -17.72
N ASP A 123 17.01 16.12 -16.42
CA ASP A 123 18.04 16.30 -15.39
C ASP A 123 18.10 15.11 -14.43
N LYS A 124 19.33 14.69 -14.14
CA LYS A 124 19.70 13.49 -13.40
C LYS A 124 19.64 13.74 -11.90
N GLY A 125 18.46 13.55 -11.31
CA GLY A 125 18.31 13.39 -9.87
C GLY A 125 18.26 11.92 -9.46
N THR A 126 19.41 11.25 -9.40
CA THR A 126 19.50 9.93 -8.76
C THR A 126 19.34 10.12 -7.25
N LYS A 127 18.13 9.90 -6.74
CA LYS A 127 17.96 9.31 -5.42
C LYS A 127 17.56 7.87 -5.68
N ASP A 128 18.52 6.96 -5.55
CA ASP A 128 18.25 5.54 -5.45
C ASP A 128 17.53 5.30 -4.11
N ASN A 129 16.27 5.70 -4.02
CA ASN A 129 15.40 5.23 -2.96
C ASN A 129 15.00 3.80 -3.35
N ALA A 130 15.81 2.85 -2.91
CA ALA A 130 15.34 1.48 -2.76
C ALA A 130 14.02 1.51 -1.97
N CYS A 131 13.08 0.64 -2.32
CA CYS A 131 11.84 0.48 -1.57
C CYS A 131 12.22 0.19 -0.12
N GLU A 132 11.94 1.14 0.78
CA GLU A 132 12.27 0.96 2.19
C GLU A 132 11.50 -0.26 2.70
N GLU A 133 12.21 -1.25 3.23
CA GLU A 133 11.60 -2.36 3.94
C GLU A 133 11.00 -1.80 5.25
N ASP A 134 9.74 -1.38 5.18
CA ASP A 134 8.90 -1.17 6.36
C ASP A 134 8.73 -2.53 7.07
N ALA A 135 9.72 -2.90 7.87
CA ALA A 135 9.65 -4.05 8.77
C ALA A 135 8.74 -3.72 9.95
N ASP A 136 7.42 -3.72 9.74
CA ASP A 136 6.45 -3.72 10.83
C ASP A 136 5.27 -4.63 10.47
N ASP A 137 5.39 -5.91 10.84
CA ASP A 137 4.24 -6.72 11.22
C ASP A 137 3.57 -6.03 12.41
N GLU A 138 2.55 -5.22 12.17
CA GLU A 138 1.67 -4.76 13.25
C GLU A 138 0.88 -5.96 13.75
N VAL A 139 1.47 -6.70 14.68
CA VAL A 139 0.75 -7.64 15.54
C VAL A 139 -0.29 -6.81 16.28
N VAL A 140 -1.54 -6.91 15.83
CA VAL A 140 -2.69 -6.42 16.59
C VAL A 140 -2.65 -7.15 17.93
N ILE A 141 -2.22 -6.45 18.98
CA ILE A 141 -2.35 -6.91 20.35
C ILE A 141 -3.85 -7.04 20.58
N ILE A 142 -4.36 -8.27 20.47
CA ILE A 142 -5.67 -8.64 21.01
C ILE A 142 -5.56 -8.25 22.49
N SER A 143 -6.31 -7.23 22.88
CA SER A 143 -6.37 -6.70 24.24
C SER A 143 -6.27 -7.85 25.23
N GLU A 144 -5.24 -7.85 26.08
CA GLU A 144 -5.14 -8.85 27.13
C GLU A 144 -6.38 -8.77 28.00
N THR A 145 -7.27 -9.76 27.87
CA THR A 145 -8.37 -9.96 28.80
C THR A 145 -7.73 -10.18 30.18
N LYS A 146 -7.98 -9.26 31.11
CA LYS A 146 -7.43 -9.33 32.46
C LYS A 146 -8.10 -10.48 33.20
N VAL A 147 -7.45 -11.64 33.22
CA VAL A 147 -7.87 -12.80 34.00
C VAL A 147 -7.72 -12.47 35.48
N THR A 148 -8.68 -12.90 36.30
CA THR A 148 -8.58 -12.66 37.74
C THR A 148 -7.50 -13.55 38.36
N PRO A 149 -6.83 -13.14 39.46
CA PRO A 149 -5.81 -13.96 40.12
C PRO A 149 -6.31 -15.34 40.59
N GLU A 150 -7.63 -15.49 40.74
CA GLU A 150 -8.27 -16.75 41.11
C GLU A 150 -8.32 -17.72 39.92
N GLU A 151 -8.70 -17.23 38.74
CA GLU A 151 -8.74 -18.00 37.50
C GLU A 151 -7.33 -18.42 37.03
N GLU A 152 -6.32 -17.58 37.22
CA GLU A 152 -4.92 -17.94 36.91
C GLU A 152 -4.42 -19.09 37.79
N ARG A 153 -4.77 -19.08 39.08
CA ARG A 153 -4.44 -20.16 40.02
C ARG A 153 -5.19 -21.44 39.68
N GLU A 154 -6.46 -21.34 39.28
CA GLU A 154 -7.25 -22.48 38.82
C GLU A 154 -6.63 -23.10 37.56
N ALA A 155 -6.27 -22.27 36.57
CA ALA A 155 -5.62 -22.73 35.34
C ALA A 155 -4.30 -23.44 35.65
N THR A 156 -3.46 -22.84 36.52
CA THR A 156 -2.17 -23.43 36.93
C THR A 156 -2.37 -24.76 37.66
N LYS A 157 -3.37 -24.86 38.53
CA LYS A 157 -3.72 -26.10 39.26
C LYS A 157 -4.15 -27.22 38.31
N LEU A 158 -4.79 -26.88 37.19
CA LEU A 158 -5.25 -27.81 36.16
C LEU A 158 -4.18 -28.08 35.08
N GLY A 159 -2.99 -27.47 35.18
CA GLY A 159 -1.95 -27.57 34.16
C GLY A 159 -2.32 -26.89 32.83
N LEU A 160 -3.25 -25.93 32.88
CA LEU A 160 -3.74 -25.18 31.74
C LEU A 160 -2.97 -23.85 31.59
N PRO A 161 -2.93 -23.26 30.38
CA PRO A 161 -2.36 -21.93 30.19
C PRO A 161 -2.97 -20.89 31.15
N PRO A 162 -2.21 -19.95 31.72
CA PRO A 162 -2.70 -19.01 32.75
C PRO A 162 -3.95 -18.22 32.34
N LYS A 163 -4.11 -17.94 31.04
CA LYS A 163 -5.25 -17.21 30.48
C LYS A 163 -6.39 -18.11 29.98
N PHE A 164 -6.34 -19.42 30.26
CA PHE A 164 -7.29 -20.39 29.72
C PHE A 164 -8.76 -20.03 30.00
N PHE A 165 -9.06 -19.40 31.13
CA PHE A 165 -10.43 -19.03 31.52
C PHE A 165 -10.88 -17.64 31.08
N SER A 166 -10.10 -16.89 30.29
CA SER A 166 -10.46 -15.54 29.84
C SER A 166 -11.80 -15.46 29.09
N TYR A 167 -12.23 -16.56 28.46
CA TYR A 167 -13.50 -16.64 27.74
C TYR A 167 -14.73 -16.53 28.65
N ARG A 168 -14.61 -16.83 29.95
CA ARG A 168 -15.73 -16.71 30.91
C ARG A 168 -16.17 -15.27 31.15
N GLN A 169 -15.31 -14.31 30.80
CA GLN A 169 -15.53 -12.88 30.98
C GLN A 169 -16.03 -12.18 29.70
N LEU A 170 -16.15 -12.90 28.59
CA LEU A 170 -16.69 -12.36 27.36
C LEU A 170 -18.23 -12.31 27.47
N PRO A 171 -18.88 -11.26 26.94
CA PRO A 171 -20.33 -11.24 26.82
C PRO A 171 -20.82 -12.42 25.97
N ASP A 172 -21.98 -12.97 26.34
CA ASP A 172 -22.66 -13.97 25.52
C ASP A 172 -22.89 -13.40 24.11
N CYS A 173 -22.56 -14.20 23.10
CA CYS A 173 -22.74 -13.86 21.69
C CYS A 173 -24.21 -13.82 21.26
#